data_AF-A0AAT9QN30-F1
#
_entry.id   AF-A0AAT9QN30-F1
#
_cell.length_a   1.000
_cell.length_b   1.000
_cell.length_c   1.000
_cell.angle_alpha   90.00
_cell.angle_beta   90.00
_cell.angle_gamma   90.00
#
_symmetry.space_group_name_H-M   'P 1'
#
loop_
_entity.id
_entity.type
_entity.pdbx_description
1 polymer ?
#
loop_
_entity_poly.entity_id
_entity_poly.type
_entity_poly.pdbx_seq_one_letter_code
_entity_poly.pdbx_strand_id
1 'polypeptide(L)'
;MLVTNNTNAGGQFNTAITVGQATVANTGGGTLASYIIVNAKTAASSAECGSGTGYAPIGTAGLVSPTVAKGGSTVFCFQVSLTSGAPSTVKGQAVNISLPLTARQLCGVPSGC
;
A
#
# COMPACT_ATOMS: atom_id res chain seq x y z
N MET A 1 1.81 7.48 -1.17
CA MET A 1 0.56 7.71 -0.40
C MET A 1 0.92 8.09 1.02
N LEU A 2 0.43 9.24 1.50
CA LEU A 2 0.56 9.65 2.91
C LEU A 2 -0.70 9.23 3.66
N VAL A 3 -0.53 8.58 4.82
CA VAL A 3 -1.63 8.22 5.72
C VAL A 3 -1.40 8.88 7.07
N THR A 4 -2.34 9.71 7.49
CA THR A 4 -2.24 10.50 8.74
C THR A 4 -3.21 9.95 9.78
N ASN A 5 -2.73 9.76 11.02
CA ASN A 5 -3.57 9.42 12.16
C ASN A 5 -4.11 10.70 12.81
N ASN A 6 -5.14 11.29 12.21
CA ASN A 6 -5.80 12.50 12.72
C ASN A 6 -7.00 12.16 13.64
N THR A 7 -6.81 11.22 14.57
CA THR A 7 -7.84 10.80 15.53
C THR A 7 -8.19 11.91 16.53
N ASN A 8 -9.46 11.95 16.95
CA ASN A 8 -9.97 12.84 17.99
C ASN A 8 -10.00 12.20 19.39
N ALA A 9 -9.42 11.00 19.56
CA ALA A 9 -9.38 10.31 20.86
C ALA A 9 -8.81 11.20 21.98
N GLY A 10 -9.41 11.19 23.18
CA GLY A 10 -9.00 12.06 24.29
C GLY A 10 -7.60 11.76 24.86
N GLY A 11 -7.05 10.57 24.59
CA GLY A 11 -5.74 10.12 25.08
C GLY A 11 -4.79 9.68 23.97
N GLN A 12 -3.81 8.83 24.33
CA GLN A 12 -2.96 8.16 23.36
C GLN A 12 -3.81 7.29 22.42
N PHE A 13 -3.52 7.32 21.13
CA PHE A 13 -4.17 6.49 20.13
C PHE A 13 -3.18 6.22 19.01
N ASN A 14 -2.52 5.08 19.11
CA ASN A 14 -1.51 4.64 18.16
C ASN A 14 -2.11 3.64 17.18
N THR A 15 -1.77 3.76 15.91
CA THR A 15 -2.22 2.82 14.87
C THR A 15 -1.05 2.18 14.16
N ALA A 16 -1.26 0.99 13.60
CA ALA A 16 -0.48 0.47 12.49
C ALA A 16 -1.39 0.40 11.27
N ILE A 17 -0.86 0.76 10.11
CA ILE A 17 -1.57 0.64 8.85
C ILE A 17 -0.96 -0.54 8.10
N THR A 18 -1.79 -1.45 7.62
CA THR A 18 -1.37 -2.54 6.75
C THR A 18 -1.91 -2.30 5.36
N VAL A 19 -1.02 -2.30 4.36
CA VAL A 19 -1.42 -2.45 2.97
C VAL A 19 -1.53 -3.93 2.65
N GLY A 20 -2.72 -4.42 2.32
CA GLY A 20 -2.88 -5.80 1.91
C GLY A 20 -2.40 -6.04 0.48
N GLN A 21 -2.35 -7.32 0.10
CA GLN A 21 -1.98 -7.73 -1.25
C GLN A 21 -2.82 -7.00 -2.31
N ALA A 22 -2.16 -6.52 -3.36
CA ALA A 22 -2.84 -5.87 -4.47
C ALA A 22 -3.70 -6.87 -5.25
N THR A 23 -4.91 -6.46 -5.62
CA THR A 23 -5.70 -7.16 -6.64
C THR A 23 -5.59 -6.41 -7.95
N VAL A 24 -5.26 -7.13 -9.02
CA VAL A 24 -5.17 -6.58 -10.37
C VAL A 24 -6.19 -7.30 -11.24
N ALA A 25 -7.13 -6.54 -11.80
CA ALA A 25 -8.20 -7.08 -12.62
C ALA A 25 -8.18 -6.41 -14.00
N ASN A 26 -8.38 -7.19 -15.06
CA ASN A 26 -8.55 -6.64 -16.40
C ASN A 26 -9.85 -5.84 -16.48
N THR A 27 -9.81 -4.72 -17.20
CA THR A 27 -11.01 -4.02 -17.61
C THR A 27 -11.54 -4.67 -18.88
N GLY A 28 -12.66 -5.38 -18.79
CA GLY A 28 -13.20 -6.17 -19.90
C GLY A 28 -12.45 -7.51 -20.10
N GLY A 29 -12.44 -8.02 -21.34
CA GLY A 29 -11.89 -9.36 -21.67
C GLY A 29 -10.37 -9.42 -21.87
N GLY A 30 -9.60 -8.50 -21.30
CA GLY A 30 -8.14 -8.42 -21.46
C GLY A 30 -7.35 -9.48 -20.67
N THR A 31 -6.03 -9.48 -20.85
CA THR A 31 -5.04 -10.33 -20.15
C THR A 31 -3.87 -9.54 -19.55
N LEU A 32 -3.85 -8.21 -19.68
CA LEU A 32 -2.78 -7.36 -19.13
C LEU A 32 -2.49 -7.60 -17.64
N ALA A 33 -3.51 -7.90 -16.83
CA ALA A 33 -3.38 -8.08 -15.38
C ALA A 33 -2.31 -9.11 -14.98
N SER A 34 -2.13 -10.20 -15.74
CA SER A 34 -1.12 -11.22 -15.43
C SER A 34 0.32 -10.74 -15.64
N TYR A 35 0.50 -9.60 -16.32
CA TYR A 35 1.80 -9.01 -16.63
C TYR A 35 2.11 -7.77 -15.79
N ILE A 36 1.22 -7.40 -14.87
CA ILE A 36 1.41 -6.27 -13.98
C ILE A 36 1.98 -6.77 -12.64
N ILE A 37 3.09 -6.15 -12.23
CA ILE A 37 3.70 -6.37 -10.92
C ILE A 37 3.38 -5.14 -10.07
N VAL A 38 2.88 -5.37 -8.86
CA VAL A 38 2.65 -4.31 -7.86
C VAL A 38 3.54 -4.58 -6.65
N ASN A 39 4.50 -3.69 -6.45
CA ASN A 39 5.40 -3.70 -5.31
C ASN A 39 5.14 -2.48 -4.43
N ALA A 40 5.55 -2.55 -3.17
CA ALA A 40 5.48 -1.43 -2.25
C ALA A 40 6.68 -1.37 -1.32
N LYS A 41 6.81 -0.22 -0.66
CA LYS A 41 7.70 0.00 0.49
C LYS A 41 7.10 1.04 1.43
N THR A 42 7.50 1.00 2.69
CA THR A 42 7.32 2.14 3.60
C THR A 42 8.42 3.16 3.34
N ALA A 43 8.11 4.43 3.55
CA ALA A 43 9.06 5.53 3.42
C ALA A 43 8.88 6.53 4.57
N ALA A 44 9.93 7.29 4.87
CA ALA A 44 9.82 8.38 5.85
C ALA A 44 9.19 9.64 5.22
N SER A 45 9.30 9.80 3.90
CA SER A 45 8.77 10.94 3.15
C SER A 45 8.25 10.55 1.77
N SER A 46 7.44 11.42 1.16
CA SER A 46 6.98 11.24 -0.23
C SER A 46 8.11 11.33 -1.25
N ALA A 47 9.20 12.03 -0.94
CA ALA A 47 10.36 12.18 -1.82
C ALA A 47 11.04 10.84 -2.11
N GLU A 48 11.11 9.94 -1.12
CA GLU A 48 11.70 8.60 -1.26
C GLU A 48 10.94 7.69 -2.23
N CYS A 49 9.68 8.01 -2.54
CA CYS A 49 8.91 7.25 -3.54
C CYS A 49 9.45 7.43 -4.96
N GLY A 50 10.20 8.51 -5.24
CA GLY A 50 10.87 8.72 -6.52
C GLY A 50 12.10 7.83 -6.72
N SER A 51 12.66 7.25 -5.65
CA SER A 51 13.74 6.28 -5.74
C SER A 51 13.20 4.92 -6.17
N GLY A 52 13.73 4.34 -7.24
CA GLY A 52 13.38 3.01 -7.73
C GLY A 52 13.84 1.83 -6.86
N THR A 53 14.51 2.09 -5.73
CA THR A 53 15.05 1.04 -4.84
C THR A 53 14.14 0.75 -3.65
N GLY A 54 14.27 -0.45 -3.08
CA GLY A 54 13.61 -0.86 -1.84
C GLY A 54 12.16 -1.33 -1.99
N TYR A 55 11.62 -1.39 -3.22
CA TYR A 55 10.30 -1.95 -3.48
C TYR A 55 10.32 -3.47 -3.42
N ALA A 56 9.34 -4.05 -2.74
CA ALA A 56 9.16 -5.50 -2.65
C ALA A 56 7.70 -5.89 -2.93
N PRO A 57 7.44 -7.13 -3.39
CA PRO A 57 6.08 -7.64 -3.56
C PRO A 57 5.29 -7.59 -2.25
N ILE A 58 4.01 -7.19 -2.32
CA ILE A 58 3.12 -7.26 -1.16
C ILE A 58 2.60 -8.69 -1.03
N GLY A 59 3.15 -9.45 -0.08
CA GLY A 59 2.70 -10.79 0.24
C GLY A 59 1.33 -10.83 0.94
N THR A 60 0.86 -12.03 1.26
CA THR A 60 -0.43 -12.26 1.94
C THR A 60 -0.49 -11.61 3.34
N ALA A 61 0.64 -11.48 4.02
CA ALA A 61 0.74 -10.77 5.31
C ALA A 61 0.58 -9.23 5.16
N GLY A 62 0.62 -8.70 3.94
CA GLY A 62 0.63 -7.28 3.67
C GLY A 62 1.95 -6.59 4.02
N LEU A 63 1.98 -5.29 3.80
CA LEU A 63 3.05 -4.39 4.20
C LEU A 63 2.56 -3.52 5.37
N VAL A 64 3.14 -3.72 6.54
CA VAL A 64 2.77 -3.01 7.77
C VAL A 64 3.63 -1.76 7.95
N SER A 65 3.02 -0.63 8.29
CA SER A 65 3.74 0.58 8.66
C SER A 65 4.44 0.44 10.01
N PRO A 66 5.44 1.29 10.29
CA PRO A 66 5.76 1.66 11.67
C PRO A 66 4.53 2.15 12.44
N THR A 67 4.63 2.23 13.77
CA THR A 67 3.58 2.81 14.60
C THR A 67 3.33 4.27 14.22
N VAL A 68 2.07 4.60 13.96
CA VAL A 68 1.60 5.95 13.65
C VAL A 68 0.92 6.50 14.91
N ALA A 69 1.66 7.33 15.65
CA ALA A 69 1.11 8.02 16.81
C ALA A 69 -0.02 8.97 16.42
N LYS A 70 -0.86 9.36 17.39
CA LYS A 70 -1.86 10.44 17.20
C LYS A 70 -1.18 11.71 16.68
N GLY A 71 -1.71 12.27 15.59
CA GLY A 71 -1.14 13.41 14.87
C GLY A 71 0.05 13.07 13.96
N GLY A 72 0.54 11.83 14.01
CA GLY A 72 1.61 11.33 13.16
C GLY A 72 1.12 10.86 11.79
N SER A 73 2.09 10.46 10.94
CA SER A 73 1.79 9.92 9.61
C SER A 73 2.79 8.83 9.20
N THR A 74 2.42 8.06 8.18
CA THR A 74 3.28 7.08 7.50
C THR A 74 3.15 7.25 5.98
N VAL A 75 4.20 6.92 5.24
CA VAL A 75 4.17 6.92 3.79
C VAL A 75 4.32 5.50 3.25
N PHE A 76 3.42 5.12 2.36
CA PHE A 76 3.57 3.95 1.49
C PHE A 76 3.87 4.39 0.08
N CYS A 77 4.94 3.86 -0.50
CA CYS A 77 5.25 4.04 -1.91
C CYS A 77 4.82 2.78 -2.67
N PHE A 78 4.21 2.96 -3.84
CA PHE A 78 3.78 1.89 -4.72
C PHE A 78 4.54 1.96 -6.04
N GLN A 79 5.00 0.82 -6.52
CA GLN A 79 5.61 0.68 -7.83
C GLN A 79 4.76 -0.29 -8.63
N VAL A 80 4.26 0.18 -9.76
CA VAL A 80 3.59 -0.65 -10.76
C VAL A 80 4.54 -0.80 -11.94
N SER A 81 4.84 -2.03 -12.32
CA SER A 81 5.68 -2.32 -13.47
C SER A 81 5.04 -3.37 -14.37
N LEU A 82 5.42 -3.32 -15.65
CA LEU A 82 5.07 -4.34 -16.63
C LEU A 82 6.20 -5.37 -16.68
N THR A 83 5.88 -6.66 -16.63
CA THR A 83 6.88 -7.72 -16.84
C THR A 83 7.51 -7.59 -18.23
N SER A 84 8.80 -7.92 -18.36
CA SER A 84 9.49 -7.91 -19.65
C SER A 84 8.95 -8.92 -20.66
N GLY A 85 8.21 -9.94 -20.21
CA GLY A 85 7.57 -10.95 -21.05
C GLY A 85 6.18 -10.57 -21.58
N ALA A 86 5.71 -9.35 -21.34
CA ALA A 86 4.39 -8.92 -21.81
C ALA A 86 4.34 -8.87 -23.35
N PRO A 87 3.43 -9.63 -24.00
CA PRO A 87 3.31 -9.65 -25.45
C PRO A 87 2.68 -8.36 -26.00
N SER A 88 2.88 -8.07 -27.29
CA SER A 88 2.27 -6.89 -27.93
C SER A 88 0.74 -6.89 -27.91
N THR A 89 0.11 -8.06 -27.70
CA THR A 89 -1.35 -8.22 -27.62
C THR A 89 -1.99 -7.53 -26.41
N VAL A 90 -1.20 -7.21 -25.37
CA VAL A 90 -1.71 -6.43 -24.22
C VAL A 90 -1.69 -4.91 -24.45
N LYS A 91 -1.17 -4.45 -25.59
CA LYS A 91 -1.13 -3.03 -25.94
C LYS A 91 -2.55 -2.45 -26.02
N GLY A 92 -2.78 -1.33 -25.33
CA GLY A 92 -4.07 -0.65 -25.29
C GLY A 92 -5.10 -1.28 -24.36
N GLN A 93 -4.77 -2.39 -23.70
CA GLN A 93 -5.61 -2.94 -22.63
C GLN A 93 -5.47 -2.13 -21.35
N ALA A 94 -6.45 -2.23 -20.46
CA ALA A 94 -6.48 -1.54 -19.18
C ALA A 94 -6.73 -2.52 -18.03
N VAL A 95 -6.26 -2.14 -16.84
CA VAL A 95 -6.48 -2.88 -15.60
C VAL A 95 -6.93 -1.94 -14.49
N ASN A 96 -7.69 -2.47 -13.54
CA ASN A 96 -7.94 -1.87 -12.25
C ASN A 96 -6.98 -2.49 -11.23
N ILE A 97 -6.29 -1.65 -10.45
CA ILE A 97 -5.41 -2.07 -9.36
C ILE A 97 -6.05 -1.59 -8.05
N SER A 98 -6.36 -2.51 -7.15
CA SER A 98 -6.91 -2.20 -5.82
C SER A 98 -5.95 -2.63 -4.73
N LEU A 99 -5.71 -1.75 -3.75
CA LEU A 99 -4.85 -1.98 -2.60
C LEU A 99 -5.68 -1.73 -1.33
N PRO A 100 -6.06 -2.78 -0.59
CA PRO A 100 -6.81 -2.59 0.65
C PRO A 100 -5.89 -2.02 1.74
N LEU A 101 -6.42 -1.07 2.51
CA LEU A 101 -5.75 -0.52 3.68
C LEU A 101 -6.52 -0.91 4.93
N THR A 102 -5.82 -1.44 5.92
CA THR A 102 -6.39 -1.76 7.23
C THR A 102 -5.66 -0.95 8.29
N ALA A 103 -6.37 -0.07 8.98
CA ALA A 103 -5.87 0.62 10.16
C ALA A 103 -6.23 -0.17 11.41
N ARG A 104 -5.22 -0.59 12.18
CA ARG A 104 -5.41 -1.28 13.46
C ARG A 104 -4.93 -0.39 14.60
N GLN A 105 -5.78 -0.17 15.60
CA GLN A 105 -5.35 0.44 16.85
C GLN A 105 -4.42 -0.53 17.60
N LEU A 106 -3.28 -0.04 18.08
CA LEU A 106 -2.30 -0.86 18.79
C LEU A 106 -2.56 -0.85 20.30
N CYS A 107 -2.77 0.33 20.89
CA CYS A 107 -3.20 0.56 22.29
C CYS A 107 -3.78 1.99 22.42
N GLY A 108 -4.74 2.23 23.33
CA GLY A 108 -5.23 3.60 23.61
C GLY A 108 -6.72 3.81 23.95
N VAL A 109 -7.45 2.82 24.46
CA VAL A 109 -8.71 3.07 25.18
C VAL A 109 -8.44 3.12 26.69
N PRO A 110 -9.28 3.79 27.51
CA PRO A 110 -9.07 3.93 28.96
C PRO A 110 -8.90 2.61 29.76
N SER A 111 -9.05 1.44 29.13
CA SER A 111 -8.92 0.11 29.75
C SER A 111 -7.73 -0.72 29.25
N GLY A 112 -6.72 -0.10 28.60
CA GLY A 112 -5.43 -0.75 28.31
C GLY A 112 -5.32 -1.47 26.96
N CYS A 113 -4.15 -2.06 26.72
CA CYS A 113 -3.96 -3.15 25.75
C CYS A 113 -4.39 -4.47 26.45
#